data_AF-A0AAN9A5L1-F1
#
_entry.id   AF-A0AAN9A5L1-F1
#
_cell.length_a   1.000
_cell.length_b   1.000
_cell.length_c   1.000
_cell.angle_alpha   90.00
_cell.angle_beta   90.00
_cell.angle_gamma   90.00
#
_symmetry.space_group_name_H-M   'P 1'
#
loop_
_entity.id
_entity.type
_entity.pdbx_description
1 polymer ?
#
loop_
_entity_poly.entity_id
_entity_poly.type
_entity_poly.pdbx_seq_one_letter_code
_entity_poly.pdbx_strand_id
1 'polypeptide(L)' 'EYKTPLMLAVLEDHVPVTRLLLDYGASLEAASATHLNALELAVDAGKKSVMHFIIVLQYVFVI' A
#
# COMPACT_ATOMS: atom_id res chain seq x y z
N GLU A 1 7.17 12.44 10.81
CA GLU A 1 7.25 11.36 9.79
C GLU A 1 6.47 11.77 8.56
N TYR A 2 6.97 11.50 7.35
CA TYR A 2 6.24 11.70 6.10
C TYR A 2 5.53 10.40 5.71
N LYS A 3 4.20 10.44 5.57
CA LYS A 3 3.36 9.33 5.14
C LYS A 3 2.40 9.82 4.05
N THR A 4 2.28 9.07 2.96
CA THR A 4 1.28 9.35 1.93
C THR A 4 -0.11 8.86 2.37
N PRO A 5 -1.20 9.34 1.76
CA PRO A 5 -2.53 8.80 2.02
C PRO A 5 -2.61 7.28 1.84
N LEU A 6 -1.87 6.74 0.87
CA LEU A 6 -1.79 5.29 0.62
C LEU A 6 -1.15 4.55 1.79
N MET A 7 -0.07 5.08 2.37
CA MET A 7 0.58 4.49 3.54
C MET A 7 -0.34 4.47 4.76
N LEU A 8 -1.11 5.54 4.98
CA LEU A 8 -2.08 5.59 6.08
C LEU A 8 -3.18 4.54 5.89
N ALA A 9 -3.76 4.44 4.68
CA ALA A 9 -4.76 3.42 4.37
C ALA A 9 -4.22 1.99 4.58
N VAL A 10 -2.95 1.77 4.24
CA VAL A 10 -2.27 0.49 4.46
C VAL A 10 -2.08 0.18 5.95
N LEU A 11 -1.62 1.15 6.75
CA LEU A 11 -1.43 0.97 8.18
C LEU A 11 -2.74 0.65 8.91
N GLU A 12 -3.86 1.13 8.39
CA GLU A 12 -5.21 0.82 8.87
C GLU A 12 -5.80 -0.49 8.30
N ASP A 13 -5.06 -1.24 7.47
CA ASP A 13 -5.54 -2.43 6.74
C ASP A 13 -6.80 -2.15 5.87
N HIS A 14 -6.97 -0.91 5.41
CA HIS A 14 -8.22 -0.42 4.83
C HIS A 14 -8.30 -0.64 3.31
N VAL A 15 -8.46 -1.90 2.90
CA VAL A 15 -8.49 -2.34 1.48
C VAL A 15 -9.36 -1.46 0.56
N PRO A 16 -10.60 -1.06 0.90
CA PRO A 16 -11.40 -0.21 0.01
C PRO A 16 -10.76 1.15 -0.31
N VAL A 17 -10.12 1.78 0.67
CA VAL A 17 -9.45 3.08 0.49
C VAL A 17 -8.13 2.89 -0.23
N THR A 18 -7.39 1.82 0.07
CA THR A 18 -6.18 1.46 -0.68
C THR A 18 -6.50 1.27 -2.16
N ARG A 19 -7.56 0.52 -2.49
CA ARG A 19 -8.03 0.35 -3.88
C ARG A 19 -8.33 1.70 -4.53
N LEU A 20 -9.15 2.52 -3.89
CA LEU A 20 -9.52 3.83 -4.43
C LEU A 20 -8.29 4.67 -4.72
N LEU A 21 -7.35 4.75 -3.78
CA LEU A 21 -6.11 5.51 -3.97
C LEU A 21 -5.27 4.98 -5.13
N LEU A 22 -5.15 3.67 -5.28
CA LEU A 22 -4.44 3.05 -6.40
C LEU A 22 -5.14 3.29 -7.74
N ASP A 23 -6.48 3.20 -7.78
CA ASP A 23 -7.28 3.50 -8.98
C ASP A 23 -7.09 4.95 -9.45
N TYR A 24 -6.85 5.88 -8.52
CA TYR A 24 -6.50 7.29 -8.80
C TYR A 24 -5.00 7.54 -9.04
N GLY A 25 -4.18 6.48 -9.16
CA GLY A 25 -2.76 6.60 -9.51
C GLY A 25 -1.83 6.92 -8.33
N ALA A 26 -2.22 6.60 -7.09
CA ALA A 26 -1.31 6.71 -5.96
C ALA A 26 -0.05 5.83 -6.19
N SER A 27 1.12 6.41 -5.98
CA SER A 27 2.39 5.71 -6.18
C SER A 27 2.62 4.68 -5.06
N LEU A 28 2.81 3.42 -5.46
CA LEU A 28 3.28 2.33 -4.60
C LEU A 28 4.76 2.47 -4.24
N GLU A 29 5.53 3.19 -5.05
CA GLU A 29 6.99 3.37 -4.85
C GLU A 29 7.33 4.54 -3.92
N ALA A 30 6.33 5.34 -3.52
CA ALA A 30 6.56 6.42 -2.57
C ALA A 30 7.13 5.84 -1.26
N ALA A 31 8.23 6.41 -0.79
CA ALA A 31 8.90 5.99 0.43
C ALA A 31 8.57 6.92 1.61
N SER A 32 8.41 6.33 2.78
CA SER A 32 8.21 7.05 4.04
C SER A 32 9.54 7.56 4.59
N ALA A 33 9.52 8.25 5.75
CA ALA A 33 10.73 8.72 6.42
C ALA A 33 11.73 7.60 6.80
N THR A 34 11.26 6.35 6.91
CA THR A 34 12.11 5.18 7.17
C THR A 34 12.58 4.49 5.89
N HIS A 35 12.39 5.12 4.73
CA HIS A 35 12.66 4.56 3.40
C HIS A 35 11.79 3.34 3.05
N LEU A 36 10.72 3.09 3.82
CA LEU A 36 9.77 2.02 3.53
C LEU A 36 8.67 2.49 2.60
N ASN A 37 8.37 1.71 1.58
CA ASN A 37 7.20 1.91 0.72
C ASN A 37 5.90 1.40 1.38
N ALA A 38 4.76 1.57 0.69
CA ALA A 38 3.47 1.16 1.23
C ALA A 38 3.39 -0.36 1.51
N LEU A 39 3.91 -1.22 0.63
CA LEU A 39 3.88 -2.66 0.83
C LEU A 39 4.77 -3.09 2.00
N GLU A 40 5.97 -2.51 2.10
CA GLU A 40 6.91 -2.80 3.19
C GLU A 40 6.34 -2.39 4.55
N LEU A 41 5.63 -1.26 4.62
CA LEU A 41 4.88 -0.87 5.82
C LEU A 41 3.75 -1.86 6.16
N ALA A 42 3.07 -2.41 5.16
CA ALA A 42 2.05 -3.44 5.39
C ALA A 42 2.66 -4.71 6.01
N VAL A 43 3.85 -5.11 5.53
CA VAL A 43 4.58 -6.28 6.03
C VAL A 43 5.07 -6.04 7.46
N ASP A 44 5.71 -4.89 7.70
CA ASP A 44 6.24 -4.51 9.02
C ASP A 44 5.11 -4.43 10.08
N ALA A 45 3.97 -3.85 9.71
CA ALA A 45 2.81 -3.72 10.59
C ALA A 45 1.88 -4.97 10.62
N GLY A 46 2.21 -6.03 9.88
CA GLY A 46 1.44 -7.29 9.84
C GLY A 46 0.04 -7.18 9.22
N LYS A 47 -0.19 -6.22 8.30
CA LYS A 47 -1.48 -5.88 7.67
C LYS A 47 -1.78 -6.82 6.50
N LYS A 48 -2.21 -8.04 6.84
CA LYS A 48 -2.33 -9.15 5.89
C LYS A 48 -3.36 -8.90 4.77
N SER A 49 -4.49 -8.24 5.04
CA SER A 49 -5.55 -8.05 4.05
C SER A 49 -5.09 -7.12 2.93
N VAL A 50 -4.51 -5.98 3.32
CA VAL A 50 -3.99 -4.99 2.37
C VAL A 50 -2.71 -5.48 1.69
N MET A 51 -1.85 -6.22 2.39
CA MET A 51 -0.67 -6.85 1.82
C MET A 51 -1.09 -7.82 0.70
N HIS A 52 -2.04 -8.72 0.97
CA HIS A 52 -2.54 -9.65 -0.03
C HIS A 52 -3.19 -8.92 -1.21
N PHE A 53 -3.95 -7.85 -0.94
CA PHE A 53 -4.55 -7.02 -1.97
C PHE A 53 -3.50 -6.37 -2.89
N ILE A 54 -2.47 -5.72 -2.34
CA ILE A 54 -1.41 -5.07 -3.12
C ILE A 54 -0.62 -6.11 -3.91
N ILE A 55 -0.29 -7.26 -3.31
CA ILE A 55 0.38 -8.37 -4.00
C ILE A 55 -0.45 -8.82 -5.20
N VAL A 56 -1.71 -9.20 -4.99
CA VAL A 56 -2.58 -9.67 -6.08
C VAL A 56 -2.70 -8.62 -7.18
N LEU A 57 -2.81 -7.33 -6.81
CA LEU A 57 -2.89 -6.25 -7.77
C LEU A 57 -1.59 -6.12 -8.60
N GLN A 58 -0.41 -6.25 -8.00
CA GLN A 58 0.87 -6.20 -8.72
C GLN A 58 1.10 -7.38 -9.67
N TYR A 59 0.55 -8.57 -9.39
CA TYR A 59 0.71 -9.74 -10.26
C TYR A 59 -0.34 -9.86 -11.37
N VAL A 60 -1.50 -9.19 -11.26
CA VAL A 60 -2.59 -9.28 -12.24
C VAL A 60 -2.40 -8.34 -13.45
N PHE A 61 -1.63 -7.26 -13.33
CA PHE A 61 -1.37 -6.31 -14.42
C PHE A 61 -0.12 -6.62 -15.27
N VAL A 62 0.52 -7.79 -15.12
CA VAL A 62 1.74 -8.19 -15.87
C VAL A 62 1.44 -9.08 -17.11
N ILE A 63 0.18 -9.12 -17.56
CA ILE A 63 -0.22 -9.76 -18.84
C ILE A 63 -0.57 -8.71 -19.89
#